data_AF-X0ULX0-F1
#
_entry.id   AF-X0ULX0-F1
#
_cell.length_a   1.000
_cell.length_b   1.000
_cell.length_c   1.000
_cell.angle_alpha   90.00
_cell.angle_beta   90.00
_cell.angle_gamma   90.00
#
_symmetry.space_group_name_H-M   'P 1'
#
loop_
_entity.id
_entity.type
_entity.pdbx_description
1 polymer ?
#
loop_
_entity_poly.entity_id
_entity_poly.type
_entity_poly.pdbx_seq_one_letter_code
_entity_poly.pdbx_strand_id
1 'polypeptide(L)'
;QGLHLISHESNYFIGNDPEKWVTGARSYNEVRYPSLYDGIDLRYYLLDGMLKYDFIVRPSGDPGEIALRLDGTDAVDIDSATGDLLISTPSGSIRDEHPLTFQETTIGRNIVPSGFKKDENDCIGFDLGDYDPDRIVVIDPGLNFSSYLGGSDGDYQHSSCLDSDSNIFIAGHTNSTDFPTTPGGYERSYDAKKDLFICKMDKNGSSLEFSTYIGGSEIEWGPTIEVDALGYIYLAATSESTDFPLTSGVVQNRLAGMGDVVVLK
;
A
#
# COMPACT_ATOMS: atom_id res chain seq x y z
N GLN A 1 -22.90 -15.07 -2.66
CA GLN A 1 -23.78 -13.89 -2.56
C GLN A 1 -23.03 -12.69 -3.14
N GLY A 2 -23.61 -12.00 -4.12
CA GLY A 2 -23.09 -10.71 -4.60
C GLY A 2 -23.55 -9.57 -3.70
N LEU A 3 -22.65 -8.64 -3.37
CA LEU A 3 -22.87 -7.49 -2.50
C LEU A 3 -22.44 -6.22 -3.22
N HIS A 4 -23.12 -5.10 -2.95
CA HIS A 4 -22.87 -3.82 -3.63
C HIS A 4 -22.99 -3.91 -5.15
N LEU A 5 -24.23 -4.08 -5.63
CA LEU A 5 -24.56 -4.13 -7.06
C LEU A 5 -24.04 -2.89 -7.79
N ILE A 6 -23.36 -3.08 -8.91
CA ILE A 6 -22.94 -1.99 -9.80
C ILE A 6 -23.75 -2.00 -11.09
N SER A 7 -23.82 -0.85 -11.77
CA SER A 7 -24.66 -0.66 -12.97
C SER A 7 -24.16 -1.37 -14.22
N HIS A 8 -23.05 -2.10 -14.13
CA HIS A 8 -22.47 -2.86 -15.23
C HIS A 8 -23.03 -4.28 -15.27
N GLU A 9 -23.18 -4.84 -16.47
CA GLU A 9 -23.56 -6.22 -16.70
C GLU A 9 -22.58 -6.87 -17.68
N SER A 10 -22.22 -8.13 -17.40
CA SER A 10 -21.33 -8.93 -18.22
C SER A 10 -22.09 -9.97 -19.03
N ASN A 11 -21.57 -10.30 -20.22
CA ASN A 11 -22.04 -11.41 -21.02
C ASN A 11 -20.87 -12.38 -21.26
N TYR A 12 -21.08 -13.67 -21.00
CA TYR A 12 -20.08 -14.73 -21.15
C TYR A 12 -20.53 -15.70 -22.24
N PHE A 13 -19.82 -15.72 -23.36
CA PHE A 13 -20.11 -16.59 -24.50
C PHE A 13 -19.03 -17.69 -24.58
N ILE A 14 -19.24 -18.79 -23.85
CA ILE A 14 -18.25 -19.87 -23.76
C ILE A 14 -18.42 -20.86 -24.91
N GLY A 15 -17.54 -20.76 -25.91
CA GLY A 15 -17.54 -21.64 -27.09
C GLY A 15 -18.76 -21.43 -28.00
N ASN A 16 -18.99 -22.39 -28.90
CA ASN A 16 -20.03 -22.30 -29.93
C ASN A 16 -21.38 -22.90 -29.52
N ASP A 17 -21.56 -23.22 -28.24
CA ASP A 17 -22.78 -23.82 -27.69
C ASP A 17 -23.61 -22.73 -26.99
N PRO A 18 -24.72 -22.25 -27.58
CA PRO A 18 -25.51 -21.15 -27.02
C PRO A 18 -26.13 -21.45 -25.65
N GLU A 19 -26.31 -22.72 -25.30
CA GLU A 19 -26.82 -23.12 -23.98
C GLU A 19 -25.81 -22.82 -22.85
N LYS A 20 -24.54 -22.60 -23.19
CA LYS A 20 -23.48 -22.20 -22.25
C LYS A 20 -23.29 -20.69 -22.16
N TRP A 21 -24.08 -19.92 -22.91
CA TRP A 21 -23.98 -18.47 -22.93
C TRP A 21 -24.75 -17.89 -21.75
N VAL A 22 -24.11 -16.98 -21.03
CA VAL A 22 -24.73 -16.23 -19.94
C VAL A 22 -24.81 -14.77 -20.36
N THR A 23 -26.01 -14.19 -20.39
CA THR A 23 -26.22 -12.78 -20.71
C THR A 23 -26.81 -12.03 -19.53
N GLY A 24 -26.48 -10.74 -19.38
CA GLY A 24 -27.00 -9.88 -18.32
C GLY A 24 -26.54 -10.32 -16.92
N ALA A 25 -25.34 -10.89 -16.81
CA ALA A 25 -24.78 -11.27 -15.52
C ALA A 25 -24.49 -10.00 -14.71
N ARG A 26 -25.20 -9.84 -13.59
CA ARG A 26 -25.03 -8.70 -12.68
C ARG A 26 -23.62 -8.67 -12.11
N SER A 27 -23.02 -7.48 -12.11
CA SER A 27 -21.72 -7.25 -11.51
C SER A 27 -21.86 -6.65 -10.10
N TYR A 28 -20.90 -6.95 -9.23
CA TYR A 28 -20.89 -6.58 -7.81
C TYR A 28 -19.48 -6.16 -7.42
N ASN A 29 -19.32 -5.21 -6.50
CA ASN A 29 -17.99 -4.85 -5.97
C ASN A 29 -17.45 -5.89 -4.99
N GLU A 30 -18.32 -6.74 -4.43
CA GLU A 30 -17.95 -7.81 -3.51
C GLU A 30 -18.74 -9.08 -3.79
N VAL A 31 -18.08 -10.23 -3.66
CA VAL A 31 -18.69 -11.56 -3.72
C VAL A 31 -18.26 -12.35 -2.48
N ARG A 32 -19.25 -12.82 -1.71
CA ARG A 32 -19.02 -13.67 -0.54
C ARG A 32 -19.50 -15.10 -0.81
N TYR A 33 -18.66 -16.07 -0.52
CA TYR A 33 -18.99 -17.49 -0.44
C TYR A 33 -19.13 -17.84 1.05
N PRO A 34 -20.36 -17.76 1.60
CA PRO A 34 -20.59 -18.13 2.98
C PRO A 34 -20.43 -19.64 3.16
N SER A 35 -19.85 -20.05 4.28
CA SER A 35 -19.64 -21.46 4.63
C SER A 35 -18.98 -22.24 3.50
N LEU A 36 -17.92 -21.67 2.92
CA LEU A 36 -17.07 -22.38 1.96
C LEU A 36 -16.50 -23.65 2.62
N TYR A 37 -16.14 -23.52 3.90
CA TYR A 37 -15.95 -24.62 4.85
C TYR A 37 -16.81 -24.36 6.09
N ASP A 38 -16.90 -25.32 7.01
CA ASP A 38 -17.62 -25.08 8.26
C ASP A 38 -16.93 -23.98 9.07
N GLY A 39 -17.68 -22.95 9.45
CA GLY A 39 -17.12 -21.76 10.10
C GLY A 39 -16.25 -20.83 9.24
N ILE A 40 -16.03 -21.11 7.94
CA ILE A 40 -15.14 -20.29 7.08
C ILE A 40 -15.89 -19.72 5.88
N ASP A 41 -15.80 -18.40 5.70
CA ASP A 41 -16.24 -17.75 4.48
C ASP A 41 -15.05 -17.30 3.63
N LEU A 42 -15.27 -17.24 2.32
CA LEU A 42 -14.36 -16.57 1.39
C LEU A 42 -15.02 -15.31 0.85
N ARG A 43 -14.29 -14.20 0.86
CA ARG A 43 -14.75 -12.90 0.39
C ARG A 43 -13.82 -12.42 -0.71
N TYR A 44 -14.35 -12.09 -1.89
CA TYR A 44 -13.63 -11.39 -2.96
C TYR A 44 -14.14 -9.97 -3.07
N TYR A 45 -13.25 -9.00 -3.24
CA TYR A 45 -13.62 -7.58 -3.39
C TYR A 45 -12.55 -6.83 -4.18
N LEU A 46 -12.93 -5.67 -4.72
CA LEU A 46 -11.98 -4.76 -5.35
C LEU A 46 -11.45 -3.77 -4.31
N LEU A 47 -10.12 -3.63 -4.26
CA LEU A 47 -9.44 -2.58 -3.52
C LEU A 47 -8.48 -1.89 -4.48
N ASP A 48 -8.68 -0.59 -4.68
CA ASP A 48 -7.84 0.25 -5.55
C ASP A 48 -7.69 -0.19 -7.01
N GLY A 49 -8.61 -1.05 -7.50
CA GLY A 49 -8.57 -1.63 -8.85
C GLY A 49 -7.91 -3.01 -8.91
N MET A 50 -7.41 -3.51 -7.78
CA MET A 50 -6.89 -4.86 -7.61
C MET A 50 -7.97 -5.78 -7.03
N LEU A 51 -8.00 -7.03 -7.50
CA LEU A 51 -8.85 -8.06 -6.90
C LEU A 51 -8.16 -8.58 -5.64
N LYS A 52 -8.84 -8.42 -4.50
CA LYS A 52 -8.43 -8.94 -3.19
C LYS A 52 -9.35 -10.07 -2.78
N TYR A 53 -8.85 -10.90 -1.86
CA TYR A 53 -9.67 -11.91 -1.21
C TYR A 53 -9.27 -12.12 0.24
N ASP A 54 -10.25 -12.40 1.09
CA ASP A 54 -10.04 -12.72 2.50
C ASP A 54 -10.70 -14.06 2.83
N PHE A 55 -10.04 -14.87 3.66
CA PHE A 55 -10.71 -15.93 4.40
C PHE A 55 -11.13 -15.42 5.77
N ILE A 56 -12.42 -15.51 6.07
CA ILE A 56 -13.01 -15.08 7.33
C ILE A 56 -13.35 -16.32 8.13
N VAL A 57 -12.50 -16.64 9.10
CA VAL A 57 -12.64 -17.82 9.96
C VAL A 57 -13.36 -17.40 11.23
N ARG A 58 -14.61 -17.83 11.39
CA ARG A 58 -15.40 -17.61 12.61
C ARG A 58 -14.93 -18.50 13.76
N PRO A 59 -15.31 -18.19 15.01
CA PRO A 59 -15.15 -19.13 16.11
C PRO A 59 -15.72 -20.49 15.71
N SER A 60 -14.97 -21.56 16.00
CA SER A 60 -15.17 -22.96 15.55
C SER A 60 -14.70 -23.33 14.15
N GLY A 61 -14.33 -22.39 13.28
CA GLY A 61 -13.73 -22.72 11.98
C GLY A 61 -12.28 -23.13 12.14
N ASP A 62 -11.84 -24.14 11.38
CA ASP A 62 -10.44 -24.59 11.36
C ASP A 62 -9.72 -24.06 10.11
N PRO A 63 -8.83 -23.05 10.23
CA PRO A 63 -8.09 -22.53 9.08
C PRO A 63 -7.22 -23.59 8.39
N GLY A 64 -6.91 -24.70 9.07
CA GLY A 64 -6.18 -25.84 8.49
C GLY A 64 -6.95 -26.59 7.41
N GLU A 65 -8.27 -26.43 7.31
CA GLU A 65 -9.09 -27.03 6.25
C GLU A 65 -8.99 -26.29 4.90
N ILE A 66 -8.47 -25.06 4.91
CA ILE A 66 -8.38 -24.26 3.70
C ILE A 66 -7.31 -24.83 2.78
N ALA A 67 -7.74 -25.26 1.59
CA ALA A 67 -6.89 -25.82 0.55
C ALA A 67 -7.25 -25.22 -0.81
N LEU A 68 -6.35 -24.40 -1.35
CA LEU A 68 -6.46 -23.74 -2.64
C LEU A 68 -5.74 -24.58 -3.70
N ARG A 69 -6.49 -25.05 -4.69
CA ARG A 69 -5.93 -25.64 -5.90
C ARG A 69 -6.01 -24.63 -7.04
N LEU A 70 -4.87 -24.33 -7.64
CA LEU A 70 -4.76 -23.42 -8.78
C LEU A 70 -4.60 -24.25 -10.05
N ASP A 71 -5.66 -24.36 -10.85
CA ASP A 71 -5.60 -25.03 -12.15
C ASP A 71 -5.16 -24.05 -13.25
N GLY A 72 -4.50 -24.57 -14.30
CA GLY A 72 -4.03 -23.75 -15.44
C GLY A 72 -2.69 -23.05 -15.22
N THR A 73 -1.95 -23.42 -14.17
CA THR A 73 -0.61 -22.91 -13.84
C THR A 73 0.48 -23.84 -14.38
N ASP A 74 1.63 -23.29 -14.76
CA ASP A 74 2.84 -24.05 -15.06
C ASP A 74 3.58 -24.46 -13.79
N ALA A 75 3.57 -23.59 -12.77
CA ALA A 75 4.17 -23.84 -11.45
C ALA A 75 3.51 -22.99 -10.37
N VAL A 76 3.53 -23.48 -9.14
CA VAL A 76 3.10 -22.76 -7.93
C VAL A 76 4.12 -23.04 -6.85
N ASP A 77 4.86 -22.01 -6.43
CA ASP A 77 5.97 -22.11 -5.48
C ASP A 77 5.81 -21.07 -4.37
N ILE A 78 6.44 -21.31 -3.22
CA ILE A 78 6.54 -20.34 -2.14
C ILE A 78 7.98 -19.83 -2.10
N ASP A 79 8.17 -18.53 -2.26
CA ASP A 79 9.48 -17.90 -2.20
C ASP A 79 10.04 -18.02 -0.78
N SER A 80 11.16 -18.70 -0.61
CA SER A 80 11.71 -18.99 0.73
C SER A 80 12.28 -17.78 1.45
N ALA A 81 12.59 -16.70 0.74
CA ALA A 81 13.16 -15.48 1.33
C ALA A 81 12.07 -14.52 1.81
N THR A 82 10.95 -14.45 1.08
CA THR A 82 9.86 -13.50 1.33
C THR A 82 8.62 -14.15 1.94
N GLY A 83 8.41 -15.46 1.71
CA GLY A 83 7.21 -16.19 2.10
C GLY A 83 6.03 -16.03 1.13
N ASP A 84 6.24 -15.38 -0.01
CA ASP A 84 5.19 -15.08 -0.98
C ASP A 84 4.88 -16.26 -1.89
N LEU A 85 3.64 -16.34 -2.36
CA LEU A 85 3.20 -17.34 -3.32
C LEU A 85 3.47 -16.86 -4.76
N LEU A 86 4.28 -17.61 -5.48
CA LEU A 86 4.64 -17.38 -6.87
C LEU A 86 3.87 -18.33 -7.77
N ILE A 87 3.01 -17.79 -8.62
CA ILE A 87 2.15 -18.54 -9.53
C ILE A 87 2.62 -18.25 -10.95
N SER A 88 3.20 -19.24 -11.61
CA SER A 88 3.59 -19.14 -13.02
C SER A 88 2.48 -19.66 -13.90
N THR A 89 2.10 -18.89 -14.92
CA THR A 89 1.11 -19.28 -15.94
C THR A 89 1.68 -19.07 -17.33
N PRO A 90 1.10 -19.68 -18.38
CA PRO A 90 1.53 -19.44 -19.76
C PRO A 90 1.44 -17.97 -20.20
N SER A 91 0.65 -17.15 -19.50
CA SER A 91 0.44 -15.72 -19.81
C SER A 91 1.30 -14.78 -18.96
N GLY A 92 2.10 -15.32 -18.03
CA GLY A 92 2.93 -14.54 -17.11
C GLY A 92 2.86 -15.05 -15.68
N SER A 93 3.61 -14.40 -14.80
CA SER A 93 3.67 -14.72 -13.38
C SER A 93 2.75 -13.80 -12.57
N ILE A 94 2.09 -14.40 -11.58
CA ILE A 94 1.30 -13.72 -10.55
C ILE A 94 2.05 -13.94 -9.24
N ARG A 95 2.14 -12.90 -8.41
CA ARG A 95 2.67 -12.99 -7.05
C ARG A 95 1.54 -12.63 -6.09
N ASP A 96 1.31 -13.48 -5.11
CA ASP A 96 0.44 -13.21 -3.98
C ASP A 96 1.33 -13.10 -2.74
N GLU A 97 1.34 -11.93 -2.11
CA GLU A 97 2.27 -11.68 -1.00
C GLU A 97 1.83 -12.46 0.24
N HIS A 98 2.81 -12.80 1.08
CA HIS A 98 2.59 -13.53 2.32
C HIS A 98 1.39 -12.93 3.10
N PRO A 99 0.54 -13.79 3.67
CA PRO A 99 -0.73 -13.36 4.25
C PRO A 99 -0.54 -12.44 5.45
N LEU A 100 -1.32 -11.36 5.49
CA LEU A 100 -1.48 -10.51 6.67
C LEU A 100 -2.69 -11.00 7.48
N THR A 101 -2.47 -11.93 8.40
CA THR A 101 -3.55 -12.46 9.25
C THR A 101 -3.77 -11.59 10.47
N PHE A 102 -5.02 -11.31 10.84
CA PHE A 102 -5.32 -10.47 12.01
C PHE A 102 -6.66 -10.78 12.68
N GLN A 103 -6.77 -10.33 13.93
CA GLN A 103 -8.03 -10.27 14.69
C GLN A 103 -8.36 -8.81 15.02
N GLU A 104 -9.59 -8.38 14.76
CA GLU A 104 -10.05 -7.05 15.12
C GLU A 104 -10.21 -6.91 16.65
N THR A 105 -9.84 -5.74 17.17
CA THR A 105 -9.95 -5.38 18.59
C THR A 105 -10.55 -3.98 18.73
N THR A 106 -10.89 -3.59 19.96
CA THR A 106 -11.45 -2.25 20.23
C THR A 106 -10.47 -1.09 19.94
N ILE A 107 -9.18 -1.37 19.80
CA ILE A 107 -8.13 -0.37 19.59
C ILE A 107 -7.37 -0.55 18.26
N GLY A 108 -7.83 -1.43 17.37
CA GLY A 108 -7.18 -1.74 16.09
C GLY A 108 -7.05 -3.23 15.86
N ARG A 109 -6.05 -3.65 15.07
CA ARG A 109 -5.82 -5.05 14.70
C ARG A 109 -4.71 -5.67 15.53
N ASN A 110 -4.94 -6.89 16.01
CA ASN A 110 -3.88 -7.76 16.51
C ASN A 110 -3.38 -8.64 15.36
N ILE A 111 -2.11 -8.52 14.98
CA ILE A 111 -1.52 -9.29 13.89
C ILE A 111 -1.18 -10.70 14.40
N VAL A 112 -1.60 -11.71 13.64
CA VAL A 112 -1.29 -13.12 13.86
C VAL A 112 -0.21 -13.49 12.85
N PRO A 113 0.97 -13.97 13.28
CA PRO A 113 1.99 -14.45 12.35
C PRO A 113 1.40 -15.50 11.41
N SER A 114 1.64 -15.39 10.11
CA SER A 114 1.09 -16.34 9.14
C SER A 114 1.97 -16.49 7.91
N GLY A 115 1.81 -17.61 7.21
CA GLY A 115 2.48 -17.89 5.95
C GLY A 115 1.68 -18.84 5.07
N PHE A 116 2.01 -18.86 3.78
CA PHE A 116 1.53 -19.93 2.90
C PHE A 116 2.20 -21.25 3.27
N LYS A 117 1.47 -22.34 3.06
CA LYS A 117 2.03 -23.69 3.05
C LYS A 117 1.54 -24.43 1.83
N LYS A 118 2.37 -25.34 1.34
CA LYS A 118 2.03 -26.20 0.21
C LYS A 118 1.99 -27.65 0.68
N ASP A 119 0.87 -28.33 0.44
CA ASP A 119 0.70 -29.73 0.83
C ASP A 119 1.26 -30.70 -0.23
N GLU A 120 1.19 -32.00 0.07
CA GLU A 120 1.67 -33.08 -0.82
C GLU A 120 0.87 -33.22 -2.13
N ASN A 121 -0.29 -32.58 -2.23
CA ASN A 121 -1.18 -32.59 -3.40
C ASN A 121 -1.11 -31.28 -4.21
N ASP A 122 -0.08 -30.46 -3.99
CA ASP A 122 0.11 -29.13 -4.58
C ASP A 122 -0.99 -28.12 -4.22
N CYS A 123 -1.78 -28.35 -3.15
CA CYS A 123 -2.72 -27.36 -2.64
C CYS A 123 -2.01 -26.35 -1.73
N ILE A 124 -2.42 -25.10 -1.83
CA ILE A 124 -1.94 -24.00 -0.99
C ILE A 124 -2.89 -23.80 0.18
N GLY A 125 -2.37 -23.89 1.38
CA GLY A 125 -3.08 -23.53 2.62
C GLY A 125 -2.33 -22.46 3.39
N PHE A 126 -2.69 -22.31 4.66
CA PHE A 126 -2.11 -21.30 5.54
C PHE A 126 -1.59 -21.95 6.82
N ASP A 127 -0.42 -21.51 7.27
CA ASP A 127 0.07 -21.74 8.62
C ASP A 127 -0.10 -20.46 9.43
N LEU A 128 -0.75 -20.56 10.58
CA LEU A 128 -1.04 -19.46 11.48
C LEU A 128 -0.31 -19.70 12.81
N GLY A 129 0.22 -18.63 13.41
CA GLY A 129 0.69 -18.60 14.79
C GLY A 129 -0.47 -18.57 15.79
N ASP A 130 -0.15 -18.35 17.06
CA ASP A 130 -1.16 -18.33 18.12
C ASP A 130 -2.15 -17.16 17.96
N TYR A 131 -3.44 -17.45 18.10
CA TYR A 131 -4.54 -16.46 18.09
C TYR A 131 -5.65 -16.88 19.06
N ASP A 132 -6.58 -15.97 19.37
CA ASP A 132 -7.74 -16.24 20.23
C ASP A 132 -8.84 -17.00 19.44
N PRO A 133 -9.11 -18.29 19.71
CA PRO A 133 -10.05 -19.08 18.91
C PRO A 133 -11.52 -18.68 19.10
N ASP A 134 -11.84 -17.88 20.12
CA ASP A 134 -13.19 -17.38 20.36
C ASP A 134 -13.50 -16.10 19.56
N ARG A 135 -12.56 -15.64 18.73
CA ARG A 135 -12.71 -14.48 17.87
C ARG A 135 -12.53 -14.84 16.40
N ILE A 136 -13.14 -14.03 15.54
CA ILE A 136 -12.89 -14.11 14.10
C ILE A 136 -11.42 -13.83 13.83
N VAL A 137 -10.78 -14.69 13.05
CA VAL A 137 -9.47 -14.42 12.44
C VAL A 137 -9.66 -14.25 10.93
N VAL A 138 -9.10 -13.17 10.40
CA VAL A 138 -9.14 -12.84 8.97
C VAL A 138 -7.76 -13.12 8.40
N ILE A 139 -7.69 -14.00 7.41
CA ILE A 139 -6.49 -14.23 6.60
C ILE A 139 -6.67 -13.37 5.35
N ASP A 140 -5.84 -12.35 5.20
CA ASP A 140 -5.88 -11.40 4.07
C ASP A 140 -4.56 -11.51 3.28
N PRO A 141 -4.49 -12.35 2.25
CA PRO A 141 -3.36 -12.42 1.33
C PRO A 141 -3.18 -11.14 0.50
N GLY A 142 -1.92 -10.78 0.25
CA GLY A 142 -1.54 -9.57 -0.48
C GLY A 142 -1.40 -8.34 0.42
N LEU A 143 -0.18 -7.91 0.69
CA LEU A 143 0.09 -6.56 1.18
C LEU A 143 -0.01 -5.60 -0.03
N ASN A 144 -0.74 -4.49 0.13
CA ASN A 144 -0.96 -3.56 -0.99
C ASN A 144 0.37 -3.02 -1.55
N PHE A 145 1.29 -2.68 -0.63
CA PHE A 145 2.73 -2.53 -0.85
C PHE A 145 3.41 -2.23 0.50
N SER A 146 4.72 -2.46 0.56
CA SER A 146 5.63 -1.86 1.53
C SER A 146 6.96 -1.62 0.83
N SER A 147 7.63 -0.53 1.17
CA SER A 147 8.91 -0.18 0.56
C SER A 147 9.74 0.64 1.53
N TYR A 148 11.06 0.62 1.31
CA TYR A 148 11.96 1.62 1.89
C TYR A 148 12.01 2.84 0.97
N LEU A 149 12.05 4.03 1.56
CA LEU A 149 12.27 5.28 0.86
C LEU A 149 13.36 6.06 1.58
N GLY A 150 14.51 6.21 0.94
CA GLY A 150 15.69 6.82 1.54
C GLY A 150 16.93 6.70 0.65
N GLY A 151 18.01 7.36 1.07
CA GLY A 151 19.32 7.31 0.44
C GLY A 151 20.35 6.58 1.31
N SER A 152 21.60 7.03 1.22
CA SER A 152 22.76 6.39 1.85
C SER A 152 23.01 6.76 3.32
N ASP A 153 22.31 7.76 3.86
CA ASP A 153 22.41 8.22 5.26
C ASP A 153 21.01 8.26 5.92
N GLY A 154 20.87 8.91 7.07
CA GLY A 154 19.64 8.99 7.83
C GLY A 154 18.55 9.81 7.13
N ASP A 155 17.39 9.19 6.92
CA ASP A 155 16.19 9.81 6.37
C ASP A 155 15.06 9.72 7.40
N TYR A 156 14.48 10.86 7.76
CA TYR A 156 13.56 10.96 8.88
C TYR A 156 12.24 11.58 8.43
N GLN A 157 11.17 10.79 8.49
CA GLN A 157 9.81 11.26 8.26
C GLN A 157 9.30 12.06 9.46
N HIS A 158 8.52 13.12 9.20
CA HIS A 158 7.89 13.95 10.23
C HIS A 158 6.38 14.08 10.04
N SER A 159 5.91 14.18 8.80
CA SER A 159 4.50 14.36 8.50
C SER A 159 4.13 13.67 7.18
N SER A 160 2.89 13.21 7.07
CA SER A 160 2.34 12.61 5.86
C SER A 160 0.84 12.86 5.76
N CYS A 161 0.32 12.88 4.52
CA CYS A 161 -1.10 13.01 4.22
C CYS A 161 -1.44 12.33 2.89
N LEU A 162 -2.73 12.28 2.56
CA LEU A 162 -3.24 11.73 1.30
C LEU A 162 -3.89 12.84 0.46
N ASP A 163 -3.76 12.76 -0.87
CA ASP A 163 -4.61 13.56 -1.77
C ASP A 163 -5.96 12.88 -2.07
N SER A 164 -6.78 13.51 -2.90
CA SER A 164 -8.10 12.97 -3.30
C SER A 164 -8.04 11.68 -4.11
N ASP A 165 -6.88 11.37 -4.69
CA ASP A 165 -6.63 10.15 -5.48
C ASP A 165 -5.94 9.07 -4.64
N SER A 166 -5.86 9.27 -3.32
CA SER A 166 -5.18 8.39 -2.34
C SER A 166 -3.67 8.25 -2.56
N ASN A 167 -3.03 9.17 -3.28
CA ASN A 167 -1.57 9.19 -3.34
C ASN A 167 -1.00 9.70 -2.02
N ILE A 168 0.19 9.23 -1.69
CA ILE A 168 0.79 9.46 -0.37
C ILE A 168 1.82 10.58 -0.48
N PHE A 169 1.58 11.64 0.29
CA PHE A 169 2.54 12.71 0.47
C PHE A 169 3.32 12.48 1.76
N ILE A 170 4.64 12.54 1.67
CA ILE A 170 5.54 12.40 2.81
C ILE A 170 6.46 13.60 2.84
N ALA A 171 6.57 14.22 4.02
CA ALA A 171 7.53 15.27 4.29
C ALA A 171 8.43 14.86 5.46
N GLY A 172 9.71 15.14 5.29
CA GLY A 172 10.72 14.82 6.27
C GLY A 172 11.99 15.63 6.03
N HIS A 173 13.05 15.22 6.70
CA HIS A 173 14.39 15.69 6.38
C HIS A 173 15.31 14.51 6.10
N THR A 174 16.35 14.75 5.34
CA THR A 174 17.30 13.74 4.91
C THR A 174 18.71 14.26 5.11
N ASN A 175 19.61 13.36 5.49
CA ASN A 175 21.06 13.60 5.48
C ASN A 175 21.72 13.03 4.19
N SER A 176 20.92 12.40 3.33
CA SER A 176 21.37 11.62 2.19
C SER A 176 21.53 12.51 0.96
N THR A 177 22.72 12.54 0.37
CA THR A 177 22.97 13.24 -0.91
C THR A 177 22.28 12.58 -2.11
N ASP A 178 21.85 11.33 -1.93
CA ASP A 178 21.27 10.44 -2.95
C ASP A 178 19.84 10.01 -2.59
N PHE A 179 19.13 10.81 -1.78
CA PHE A 179 17.69 10.60 -1.56
C PHE A 179 16.95 10.54 -2.92
N PRO A 180 16.00 9.60 -3.10
CA PRO A 180 15.29 9.45 -4.37
C PRO A 180 14.52 10.73 -4.76
N THR A 181 14.94 11.38 -5.85
CA THR A 181 14.24 12.53 -6.45
C THR A 181 13.72 12.20 -7.85
N THR A 182 12.69 12.91 -8.30
CA THR A 182 12.13 12.73 -9.65
C THR A 182 12.71 13.75 -10.64
N PRO A 183 12.77 13.43 -11.94
CA PRO A 183 13.04 14.43 -12.98
C PRO A 183 12.05 15.59 -12.88
N GLY A 184 12.55 16.82 -12.91
CA GLY A 184 11.71 18.03 -12.78
C GLY A 184 11.33 18.43 -11.35
N GLY A 185 11.85 17.73 -10.32
CA GLY A 185 11.82 18.23 -8.95
C GLY A 185 12.47 19.61 -8.83
N TYR A 186 12.00 20.42 -7.88
CA TYR A 186 12.46 21.80 -7.66
C TYR A 186 13.98 21.85 -7.44
N GLU A 187 14.46 20.98 -6.57
CA GLU A 187 15.87 20.83 -6.23
C GLU A 187 16.22 19.34 -6.21
N ARG A 188 17.36 19.02 -6.83
CA ARG A 188 17.81 17.65 -7.08
C ARG A 188 19.22 17.38 -6.57
N SER A 189 19.89 18.40 -6.07
CA SER A 189 21.14 18.28 -5.33
C SER A 189 20.87 18.60 -3.89
N TYR A 190 21.56 17.88 -3.03
CA TYR A 190 21.61 18.15 -1.61
C TYR A 190 22.65 19.25 -1.38
N ASP A 191 22.20 20.41 -0.95
CA ASP A 191 23.03 21.62 -0.91
C ASP A 191 23.55 21.93 0.52
N ALA A 192 23.28 21.06 1.50
CA ALA A 192 23.43 21.39 2.92
C ALA A 192 23.94 20.26 3.85
N LYS A 193 23.75 20.44 5.18
CA LYS A 193 24.00 19.40 6.21
C LYS A 193 22.76 18.56 6.52
N LYS A 194 21.56 19.07 6.20
CA LYS A 194 20.27 18.39 6.35
C LYS A 194 19.15 19.19 5.68
N ASP A 195 18.62 18.69 4.57
CA ASP A 195 17.56 19.34 3.81
C ASP A 195 16.20 18.72 4.10
N LEU A 196 15.13 19.46 3.84
CA LEU A 196 13.79 18.87 3.77
C LEU A 196 13.67 18.05 2.49
N PHE A 197 12.84 17.02 2.53
CA PHE A 197 12.29 16.40 1.33
C PHE A 197 10.77 16.47 1.34
N ILE A 198 10.19 16.56 0.14
CA ILE A 198 8.78 16.28 -0.11
C ILE A 198 8.72 15.25 -1.22
N CYS A 199 7.94 14.18 -1.02
CA CYS A 199 7.62 13.25 -2.08
C CYS A 199 6.12 12.94 -2.15
N LYS A 200 5.67 12.66 -3.36
CA LYS A 200 4.38 12.06 -3.68
C LYS A 200 4.63 10.67 -4.25
N MET A 201 4.18 9.65 -3.53
CA MET A 201 4.18 8.27 -3.95
C MET A 201 2.80 7.91 -4.48
N ASP A 202 2.72 7.16 -5.57
CA ASP A 202 1.43 6.66 -6.04
C ASP A 202 0.75 5.78 -4.98
N LYS A 203 -0.57 5.67 -5.04
CA LYS A 203 -1.37 4.91 -4.07
C LYS A 203 -1.03 3.41 -3.96
N ASN A 204 -0.30 2.85 -4.92
CA ASN A 204 0.14 1.46 -4.94
C ASN A 204 1.60 1.32 -4.48
N GLY A 205 2.27 2.42 -4.09
CA GLY A 205 3.67 2.44 -3.70
C GLY A 205 4.65 2.08 -4.80
N SER A 206 4.20 2.06 -6.06
CA SER A 206 4.99 1.51 -7.17
C SER A 206 5.97 2.51 -7.78
N SER A 207 5.74 3.80 -7.55
CA SER A 207 6.54 4.89 -8.10
C SER A 207 6.43 6.17 -7.26
N LEU A 208 7.48 7.00 -7.35
CA LEU A 208 7.43 8.39 -6.93
C LEU A 208 6.97 9.24 -8.12
N GLU A 209 5.79 9.83 -8.02
CA GLU A 209 5.29 10.77 -9.04
C GLU A 209 6.02 12.11 -8.94
N PHE A 210 6.38 12.50 -7.72
CA PHE A 210 7.11 13.72 -7.42
C PHE A 210 8.05 13.45 -6.23
N SER A 211 9.29 13.92 -6.29
CA SER A 211 10.16 13.95 -5.13
C SER A 211 11.27 14.98 -5.32
N THR A 212 11.50 15.81 -4.31
CA THR A 212 12.44 16.93 -4.35
C THR A 212 13.07 17.16 -2.99
N TYR A 213 14.28 17.73 -2.98
CA TYR A 213 14.80 18.44 -1.82
C TYR A 213 14.18 19.84 -1.76
N ILE A 214 14.20 20.45 -0.56
CA ILE A 214 13.92 21.86 -0.32
C ILE A 214 14.78 22.31 0.86
N GLY A 215 15.76 23.19 0.62
CA GLY A 215 16.63 23.68 1.68
C GLY A 215 17.42 24.91 1.29
N GLY A 216 18.24 25.37 2.22
CA GLY A 216 19.31 26.34 1.96
C GLY A 216 20.65 25.74 2.34
N SER A 217 21.67 26.57 2.56
CA SER A 217 23.03 26.10 2.86
C SER A 217 23.24 25.45 4.25
N GLU A 218 22.26 25.50 5.16
CA GLU A 218 22.39 25.00 6.53
C GLU A 218 21.38 23.89 6.88
N ILE A 219 20.66 23.98 8.00
CA ILE A 219 19.85 22.87 8.50
C ILE A 219 18.38 23.24 8.44
N GLU A 220 17.58 22.35 7.85
CA GLU A 220 16.12 22.39 7.93
C GLU A 220 15.55 21.17 8.67
N TRP A 221 14.47 21.36 9.42
CA TRP A 221 13.81 20.24 10.12
C TRP A 221 12.35 20.46 10.46
N GLY A 222 11.74 19.36 10.91
CA GLY A 222 10.40 19.32 11.48
C GLY A 222 9.29 19.77 10.52
N PRO A 223 9.30 19.32 9.25
CA PRO A 223 8.25 19.72 8.34
C PRO A 223 6.91 19.12 8.74
N THR A 224 5.87 19.93 8.61
CA THR A 224 4.47 19.53 8.60
C THR A 224 3.93 19.73 7.18
N ILE A 225 3.08 18.82 6.71
CA ILE A 225 2.53 18.88 5.35
C ILE A 225 1.00 18.72 5.37
N GLU A 226 0.33 19.53 4.56
CA GLU A 226 -1.10 19.42 4.25
C GLU A 226 -1.31 19.61 2.75
N VAL A 227 -2.30 18.93 2.17
CA VAL A 227 -2.64 19.05 0.74
C VAL A 227 -4.10 19.44 0.62
N ASP A 228 -4.40 20.49 -0.15
CA ASP A 228 -5.78 20.91 -0.40
C ASP A 228 -6.44 20.13 -1.56
N ALA A 229 -7.76 20.30 -1.71
CA ALA A 229 -8.55 19.61 -2.74
C ALA A 229 -8.18 19.99 -4.20
N LEU A 230 -7.34 21.01 -4.41
CA LEU A 230 -6.79 21.37 -5.73
C LEU A 230 -5.39 20.80 -5.94
N GLY A 231 -4.82 20.11 -4.95
CA GLY A 231 -3.48 19.53 -5.00
C GLY A 231 -2.35 20.49 -4.61
N TYR A 232 -2.65 21.66 -4.03
CA TYR A 232 -1.59 22.52 -3.50
C TYR A 232 -1.04 21.96 -2.19
N ILE A 233 0.30 21.99 -2.06
CA ILE A 233 1.03 21.46 -0.92
C ILE A 233 1.37 22.62 0.01
N TYR A 234 0.90 22.58 1.25
CA TYR A 234 1.26 23.54 2.30
C TYR A 234 2.28 22.88 3.20
N LEU A 235 3.44 23.50 3.35
CA LEU A 235 4.50 23.00 4.23
C LEU A 235 4.90 24.08 5.23
N ALA A 236 5.11 23.69 6.49
CA ALA A 236 5.78 24.53 7.47
C ALA A 236 6.92 23.76 8.14
N ALA A 237 8.08 24.41 8.29
CA ALA A 237 9.29 23.82 8.89
C ALA A 237 10.12 24.89 9.60
N THR A 238 11.25 24.51 10.19
CA THR A 238 12.28 25.44 10.67
C THR A 238 13.48 25.41 9.74
N SER A 239 14.06 26.57 9.43
CA SER A 239 15.31 26.71 8.68
C SER A 239 16.30 27.58 9.45
N GLU A 240 17.55 27.13 9.52
CA GLU A 240 18.69 27.92 9.98
C GLU A 240 19.44 28.61 8.82
N SER A 241 18.95 28.45 7.59
CA SER A 241 19.60 28.92 6.37
C SER A 241 19.32 30.39 6.08
N THR A 242 20.37 31.16 5.78
CA THR A 242 20.23 32.56 5.35
C THR A 242 19.80 32.71 3.88
N ASP A 243 19.82 31.60 3.14
CA ASP A 243 19.61 31.50 1.70
C ASP A 243 18.49 30.50 1.32
N PHE A 244 17.59 30.19 2.26
CA PHE A 244 16.39 29.39 1.99
C PHE A 244 15.61 29.96 0.78
N PRO A 245 15.03 29.13 -0.10
CA PRO A 245 14.36 29.58 -1.32
C PRO A 245 13.07 30.37 -1.02
N LEU A 246 13.18 31.70 -1.03
CA LEU A 246 12.05 32.61 -0.81
C LEU A 246 11.58 33.24 -2.12
N THR A 247 10.26 33.37 -2.27
CA THR A 247 9.65 34.14 -3.36
C THR A 247 9.67 35.65 -3.06
N SER A 248 9.44 36.49 -4.08
CA SER A 248 9.30 37.94 -3.88
C SER A 248 8.01 38.31 -3.17
N GLY A 249 8.03 39.36 -2.34
CA GLY A 249 6.83 39.87 -1.68
C GLY A 249 6.41 39.11 -0.40
N VAL A 250 7.31 38.31 0.16
CA VAL A 250 7.11 37.57 1.41
C VAL A 250 7.05 38.47 2.65
N VAL A 251 6.42 37.97 3.73
CA VAL A 251 6.27 38.68 5.01
C VAL A 251 7.63 38.94 5.68
N GLN A 252 8.52 37.97 5.62
CA GLN A 252 9.89 38.05 6.11
C GLN A 252 10.82 37.45 5.05
N ASN A 253 11.84 38.21 4.65
CA ASN A 253 12.73 37.86 3.53
C ASN A 253 14.18 37.60 3.95
N ARG A 254 14.44 37.45 5.25
CA ARG A 254 15.75 37.14 5.81
C ARG A 254 15.58 36.44 7.14
N LEU A 255 16.52 35.55 7.46
CA LEU A 255 16.65 34.98 8.79
C LEU A 255 16.94 36.08 9.82
N ALA A 256 16.22 36.10 10.94
CA ALA A 256 16.35 37.08 12.00
C ALA A 256 16.88 36.50 13.32
N GLY A 257 16.91 35.17 13.46
CA GLY A 257 17.40 34.43 14.62
C GLY A 257 18.41 33.33 14.28
N MET A 258 18.53 32.33 15.16
CA MET A 258 19.33 31.12 14.90
C MET A 258 18.61 30.14 13.96
N GLY A 259 17.28 30.18 13.96
CA GLY A 259 16.42 29.46 13.05
C GLY A 259 15.04 30.13 13.07
N ASP A 260 14.43 30.28 11.90
CA ASP A 260 13.08 30.85 11.76
C ASP A 260 12.15 29.82 11.12
N VAL A 261 10.85 30.03 11.30
CA VAL A 261 9.83 29.22 10.64
C VAL A 261 9.77 29.59 9.15
N VAL A 262 9.80 28.59 8.29
CA VAL A 262 9.53 28.71 6.85
C VAL A 262 8.16 28.12 6.55
N VAL A 263 7.41 28.77 5.67
CA VAL A 263 6.08 28.33 5.22
C VAL A 263 6.02 28.40 3.70
N LEU A 264 5.56 27.32 3.06
CA LEU A 264 5.50 27.14 1.62
C LEU A 264 4.09 26.76 1.19
N LYS A 265 3.74 27.13 -0.05
CA LYS A 265 2.55 26.70 -0.81
C LYS A 265 2.97 26.38 -2.24
#